data_AF-A0A4U0U184-F1
#
_entry.id   AF-A0A4U0U184-F1
#
_cell.length_a   1.000
_cell.length_b   1.000
_cell.length_c   1.000
_cell.angle_alpha   90.00
_cell.angle_beta   90.00
_cell.angle_gamma   90.00
#
_symmetry.space_group_name_H-M   'P 1'
#
loop_
_entity.id
_entity.type
_entity.pdbx_description
1 polymer ?
#
loop_
_entity_poly.entity_id
_entity_poly.type
_entity_poly.pdbx_seq_one_letter_code
_entity_poly.pdbx_strand_id
1 'polypeptide(L)'
;MASVYYTHPIVSEEEVRQCIESMGADDIAKAFAHAFAAATIHYTSAIVARQEGTYSHIRYLINTAATTLGPTMPGQQASVIVIMTYDFLATCSMGLQDSKTAFLYLRHAISLAETLRLSDDVSLLDARLTESLRQQRLYWLLYVHERYQSISEYRNSILRPLPRIPQYDNAVPAGIHVGFVRLVKLFMLLDDVFIDNWLSSRRDGKISPDWVISKCEDFYHDEEDCDSESQLLTVEQQADLTITRHWLLTLVWRMAMTNGLLGHFESETCLSLLFPVRICDRLRQAVTKVPHEAIEIHGAGIVQKLFELTDTMADVVLHVPPASMGDSAMRIDSLLFLLRLVFALPHLDVTRKGILGAKLDRLQSVT
;
A
#
# COMPACT_ATOMS: atom_id res chain seq x y z
N MET A 1 8.30 1.60 -18.08
CA MET A 1 7.00 0.91 -18.16
C MET A 1 6.85 -0.18 -17.10
N ALA A 2 7.75 -1.16 -17.04
CA ALA A 2 7.62 -2.33 -16.14
C ALA A 2 7.39 -1.97 -14.66
N SER A 3 8.13 -0.99 -14.10
CA SER A 3 8.01 -0.58 -12.69
C SER A 3 6.65 0.02 -12.34
N VAL A 4 6.02 0.76 -13.26
CA VAL A 4 4.72 1.41 -13.03
C VAL A 4 3.57 0.46 -13.36
N TYR A 5 3.64 -0.26 -14.47
CA TYR A 5 2.55 -1.13 -14.92
C TYR A 5 2.23 -2.24 -13.91
N TYR A 6 3.28 -2.70 -13.24
CA TYR A 6 3.20 -3.73 -12.23
C TYR A 6 2.28 -3.34 -11.05
N THR A 7 2.35 -2.09 -10.59
CA THR A 7 1.48 -1.56 -9.53
C THR A 7 0.18 -0.92 -10.07
N HIS A 8 0.20 -0.46 -11.33
CA HIS A 8 -0.90 0.27 -11.97
C HIS A 8 -1.24 -0.33 -13.35
N PRO A 9 -1.86 -1.52 -13.42
CA PRO A 9 -2.13 -2.23 -14.68
C PRO A 9 -3.35 -1.67 -15.44
N ILE A 10 -3.35 -0.35 -15.67
CA ILE A 10 -4.46 0.41 -16.24
C ILE A 10 -4.14 0.93 -17.64
N VAL A 11 -3.03 1.68 -17.79
CA VAL A 11 -2.64 2.32 -19.04
C VAL A 11 -1.58 1.45 -19.74
N SER A 12 -1.84 1.10 -21.00
CA SER A 12 -0.93 0.27 -21.79
C SER A 12 0.36 1.01 -22.18
N GLU A 13 1.42 0.27 -22.53
CA GLU A 13 2.66 0.88 -23.02
C GLU A 13 2.43 1.73 -24.28
N GLU A 14 1.53 1.29 -25.16
CA GLU A 14 1.18 1.99 -26.38
C GLU A 14 0.52 3.34 -26.09
N GLU A 15 -0.44 3.37 -25.16
CA GLU A 15 -1.10 4.62 -24.75
C GLU A 15 -0.11 5.58 -24.08
N VAL A 16 0.83 5.06 -23.28
CA VAL A 16 1.90 5.90 -22.70
C VAL A 16 2.74 6.55 -23.80
N ARG A 17 3.15 5.78 -24.82
CA ARG A 17 3.91 6.33 -25.96
C ARG A 17 3.09 7.35 -26.74
N GLN A 18 1.82 7.07 -26.99
CA GLN A 18 0.91 7.99 -27.66
C GLN A 18 0.79 9.32 -26.90
N CYS A 19 0.64 9.29 -25.57
CA CYS A 19 0.63 10.52 -24.76
C CYS A 19 1.95 11.30 -24.84
N ILE A 20 3.09 10.60 -24.88
CA ILE A 20 4.41 11.25 -25.02
C ILE A 20 4.55 11.89 -26.41
N GLU A 21 4.07 11.24 -27.46
CA GLU A 21 4.12 11.76 -28.82
C GLU A 21 3.21 12.98 -29.00
N SER A 22 2.04 13.00 -28.36
CA SER A 22 1.06 14.09 -28.47
C SER A 22 1.25 15.22 -27.45
N MET A 23 2.17 15.11 -26.49
CA MET A 23 2.34 16.10 -25.40
C MET A 23 2.66 17.53 -25.86
N GLY A 24 3.11 17.72 -27.11
CA GLY A 24 3.34 19.05 -27.67
C GLY A 24 2.05 19.78 -28.08
N ALA A 25 0.96 19.05 -28.29
CA ALA A 25 -0.30 19.56 -28.83
C ALA A 25 -1.52 19.30 -27.93
N ASP A 26 -1.42 18.37 -26.98
CA ASP A 26 -2.50 17.99 -26.06
C ASP A 26 -2.05 18.15 -24.61
N ASP A 27 -2.71 19.07 -23.88
CA ASP A 27 -2.42 19.34 -22.48
C ASP A 27 -2.73 18.16 -21.56
N ILE A 28 -3.73 17.32 -21.87
CA ILE A 28 -4.03 16.11 -21.09
C ILE A 28 -2.89 15.10 -21.26
N ALA A 29 -2.47 14.87 -22.50
CA ALA A 29 -1.35 13.98 -22.81
C ALA A 29 -0.04 14.47 -22.15
N LYS A 30 0.20 15.78 -22.18
CA LYS A 30 1.34 16.42 -21.52
C LYS A 30 1.30 16.26 -20.01
N ALA A 31 0.15 16.52 -19.38
CA ALA A 31 0.01 16.35 -17.94
C ALA A 31 0.24 14.90 -17.52
N PHE A 32 -0.35 13.96 -18.25
CA PHE A 32 -0.16 12.53 -18.04
C PHE A 32 1.31 12.13 -18.18
N ALA A 33 1.99 12.57 -19.25
CA ALA A 33 3.40 12.23 -19.47
C ALA A 33 4.31 12.70 -18.33
N HIS A 34 4.09 13.92 -17.81
CA HIS A 34 4.85 14.42 -16.65
C HIS A 34 4.52 13.65 -15.37
N ALA A 35 3.24 13.36 -15.10
CA ALA A 35 2.84 12.59 -13.92
C ALA A 35 3.36 11.14 -13.98
N PHE A 36 3.31 10.51 -15.15
CA PHE A 36 3.84 9.17 -15.39
C PHE A 36 5.36 9.12 -15.27
N ALA A 37 6.07 10.15 -15.74
CA ALA A 37 7.52 10.28 -15.53
C ALA A 37 7.85 10.40 -14.04
N ALA A 38 7.08 11.21 -13.28
CA ALA A 38 7.25 11.34 -11.83
C ALA A 38 7.02 10.00 -11.12
N ALA A 39 5.94 9.28 -11.47
CA ALA A 39 5.63 7.96 -10.93
C ALA A 39 6.70 6.93 -11.31
N THR A 40 7.22 6.96 -12.54
CA THR A 40 8.31 6.10 -12.97
C THR A 40 9.53 6.31 -12.09
N ILE A 41 9.94 7.57 -11.85
CA ILE A 41 11.08 7.87 -10.97
C ILE A 41 10.79 7.43 -9.53
N HIS A 42 9.55 7.64 -9.04
CA HIS A 42 9.13 7.21 -7.71
C HIS A 42 9.23 5.70 -7.50
N TYR A 43 8.85 4.90 -8.50
CA TYR A 43 8.86 3.43 -8.46
C TYR A 43 10.16 2.79 -8.98
N THR A 44 11.13 3.58 -9.45
CA THR A 44 12.41 3.07 -9.96
C THR A 44 13.45 3.00 -8.83
N SER A 45 14.26 1.93 -8.86
CA SER A 45 15.24 1.45 -7.86
C SER A 45 15.94 2.46 -6.93
N ALA A 46 16.41 1.97 -5.77
CA ALA A 46 17.19 2.73 -4.80
C ALA A 46 18.37 3.52 -5.37
N ILE A 47 18.97 3.09 -6.48
CA ILE A 47 20.08 3.83 -7.09
C ILE A 47 19.61 5.20 -7.57
N VAL A 48 18.42 5.30 -8.17
CA VAL A 48 17.84 6.56 -8.64
C VAL A 48 17.31 7.38 -7.46
N ALA A 49 16.67 6.74 -6.48
CA ALA A 49 16.19 7.40 -5.28
C ALA A 49 17.32 8.01 -4.40
N ARG A 50 18.53 7.41 -4.44
CA ARG A 50 19.72 7.91 -3.72
C ARG A 50 20.48 9.01 -4.45
N GLN A 51 20.11 9.36 -5.69
CA GLN A 51 20.71 10.50 -6.39
C GLN A 51 20.24 11.82 -5.77
N GLU A 52 21.17 12.75 -5.58
CA GLU A 52 20.83 14.09 -5.13
C GLU A 52 19.89 14.77 -6.13
N GLY A 53 18.83 15.37 -5.63
CA GLY A 53 17.85 16.10 -6.44
C GLY A 53 16.69 15.26 -6.99
N THR A 54 16.63 13.94 -6.77
CA THR A 54 15.52 13.10 -7.24
C THR A 54 14.16 13.59 -6.74
N TYR A 55 14.02 13.89 -5.44
CA TYR A 55 12.77 14.43 -4.89
C TYR A 55 12.40 15.80 -5.47
N SER A 56 13.39 16.66 -5.74
CA SER A 56 13.18 17.95 -6.40
C SER A 56 12.70 17.78 -7.84
N HIS A 57 13.21 16.77 -8.55
CA HIS A 57 12.80 16.43 -9.90
C HIS A 57 11.38 15.85 -9.94
N ILE A 58 11.04 14.92 -9.04
CA ILE A 58 9.65 14.44 -8.87
C ILE A 58 8.73 15.63 -8.59
N ARG A 59 9.10 16.53 -7.67
CA ARG A 59 8.31 17.72 -7.34
C ARG A 59 8.09 18.63 -8.54
N TYR A 60 9.12 18.85 -9.36
CA TYR A 60 9.01 19.62 -10.59
C TYR A 60 7.98 18.99 -11.54
N LEU A 61 8.11 17.68 -11.82
CA LEU A 61 7.22 16.97 -12.74
C LEU A 61 5.75 16.98 -12.28
N ILE A 62 5.48 16.74 -10.99
CA ILE A 62 4.09 16.78 -10.49
C ILE A 62 3.51 18.20 -10.53
N ASN A 63 4.30 19.23 -10.27
CA ASN A 63 3.84 20.62 -10.35
C ASN A 63 3.54 21.02 -11.80
N THR A 64 4.37 20.58 -12.75
CA THR A 64 4.13 20.78 -14.18
C THR A 64 2.87 20.06 -14.63
N ALA A 65 2.67 18.80 -14.24
CA ALA A 65 1.45 18.04 -14.55
C ALA A 65 0.19 18.72 -13.98
N ALA A 66 0.21 19.09 -12.69
CA ALA A 66 -0.92 19.75 -12.03
C ALA A 66 -1.26 21.11 -12.65
N THR A 67 -0.24 21.90 -13.02
CA THR A 67 -0.42 23.20 -13.66
C THR A 67 -0.96 23.05 -15.08
N THR A 68 -0.53 22.00 -15.79
CA THR A 68 -1.00 21.70 -17.15
C THR A 68 -2.46 21.23 -17.16
N LEU A 69 -2.87 20.42 -16.18
CA LEU A 69 -4.29 20.04 -16.03
C LEU A 69 -5.17 21.26 -15.74
N GLY A 70 -4.68 22.19 -14.93
CA GLY A 70 -5.45 23.35 -14.49
C GLY A 70 -6.69 22.99 -13.66
N PRO A 71 -7.60 23.95 -13.46
CA PRO A 71 -8.87 23.70 -12.79
C PRO A 71 -9.82 22.89 -13.70
N THR A 72 -10.73 22.12 -13.08
CA THR A 72 -11.80 21.44 -13.81
C THR A 72 -12.72 22.44 -14.50
N MET A 73 -12.86 22.32 -15.82
CA MET A 73 -13.65 23.24 -16.64
C MET A 73 -15.03 22.66 -16.99
N PRO A 74 -16.07 23.50 -17.20
CA PRO A 74 -17.38 23.03 -17.65
C PRO A 74 -17.29 22.23 -18.96
N GLY A 75 -17.91 21.05 -18.99
CA GLY A 75 -17.91 20.17 -20.17
C GLY A 75 -16.69 19.27 -20.32
N GLN A 76 -15.70 19.36 -19.41
CA GLN A 76 -14.58 18.42 -19.37
C GLN A 76 -15.10 17.02 -19.04
N GLN A 77 -14.82 16.05 -19.92
CA GLN A 77 -15.16 14.66 -19.70
C GLN A 77 -14.07 13.96 -18.88
N ALA A 78 -14.47 13.14 -17.91
CA ALA A 78 -13.54 12.23 -17.27
C ALA A 78 -13.02 11.22 -18.28
N SER A 79 -11.75 10.87 -18.16
CA SER A 79 -11.11 9.80 -18.94
C SER A 79 -10.16 9.02 -18.06
N VAL A 80 -9.84 7.78 -18.45
CA VAL A 80 -8.87 6.92 -17.75
C VAL A 80 -7.53 7.65 -17.60
N ILE A 81 -7.06 8.34 -18.64
CA ILE A 81 -5.81 9.11 -18.62
C ILE A 81 -5.85 10.24 -17.59
N VAL A 82 -6.94 11.02 -17.51
CA VAL A 82 -7.05 12.09 -16.53
C VAL A 82 -7.10 11.54 -15.11
N ILE A 83 -7.86 10.46 -14.87
CA ILE A 83 -7.96 9.83 -13.54
C ILE A 83 -6.60 9.28 -13.11
N MET A 84 -5.90 8.55 -14.00
CA MET A 84 -4.56 8.04 -13.74
C MET A 84 -3.53 9.15 -13.52
N THR A 85 -3.68 10.29 -14.19
CA THR A 85 -2.84 11.46 -13.92
C THR A 85 -2.99 11.92 -12.47
N TYR A 86 -4.22 12.06 -11.97
CA TYR A 86 -4.48 12.42 -10.57
C TYR A 86 -4.01 11.34 -9.59
N ASP A 87 -4.15 10.06 -9.93
CA ASP A 87 -3.67 8.96 -9.10
C ASP A 87 -2.13 8.96 -8.98
N PHE A 88 -1.40 9.21 -10.07
CA PHE A 88 0.05 9.38 -10.04
C PHE A 88 0.48 10.63 -9.25
N LEU A 89 -0.26 11.75 -9.38
CA LEU A 89 -0.03 12.94 -8.56
C LEU A 89 -0.22 12.64 -7.07
N ALA A 90 -1.24 11.84 -6.72
CA ALA A 90 -1.50 11.43 -5.34
C ALA A 90 -0.36 10.56 -4.80
N THR A 91 0.00 9.52 -5.54
CA THR A 91 1.10 8.61 -5.23
C THR A 91 2.42 9.34 -5.00
N CYS A 92 2.82 10.20 -5.93
CA CYS A 92 4.07 10.94 -5.83
C CYS A 92 4.04 11.95 -4.68
N SER A 93 2.90 12.62 -4.45
CA SER A 93 2.75 13.54 -3.31
C SER A 93 2.91 12.82 -1.98
N MET A 94 2.36 11.61 -1.86
CA MET A 94 2.54 10.76 -0.68
C MET A 94 4.00 10.34 -0.51
N GLY A 95 4.68 9.95 -1.59
CA GLY A 95 6.12 9.68 -1.60
C GLY A 95 6.99 10.86 -1.18
N LEU A 96 6.51 12.09 -1.45
CA LEU A 96 7.13 13.34 -1.02
C LEU A 96 6.66 13.81 0.37
N GLN A 97 5.96 12.96 1.12
CA GLN A 97 5.43 13.24 2.46
C GLN A 97 4.43 14.40 2.52
N ASP A 98 3.76 14.72 1.41
CA ASP A 98 2.69 15.71 1.35
C ASP A 98 1.33 15.01 1.35
N SER A 99 0.96 14.46 2.51
CA SER A 99 -0.24 13.62 2.64
C SER A 99 -1.55 14.37 2.42
N LYS A 100 -1.58 15.68 2.68
CA LYS A 100 -2.75 16.54 2.43
C LYS A 100 -2.99 16.71 0.94
N THR A 101 -1.95 17.03 0.18
CA THR A 101 -2.05 17.15 -1.28
C THR A 101 -2.36 15.80 -1.92
N ALA A 102 -1.73 14.72 -1.44
CA ALA A 102 -2.03 13.36 -1.89
C ALA A 102 -3.52 13.01 -1.72
N PHE A 103 -4.09 13.33 -0.55
CA PHE A 103 -5.51 13.12 -0.27
C PHE A 103 -6.43 13.86 -1.24
N LEU A 104 -6.13 15.13 -1.54
CA LEU A 104 -6.95 15.93 -2.45
C LEU A 104 -6.90 15.38 -3.88
N TYR A 105 -5.72 14.99 -4.37
CA TYR A 105 -5.59 14.38 -5.69
C TYR A 105 -6.29 13.02 -5.79
N LEU A 106 -6.14 12.16 -4.78
CA LEU A 106 -6.85 10.87 -4.78
C LEU A 106 -8.36 11.09 -4.74
N ARG A 107 -8.85 12.03 -3.93
CA ARG A 107 -10.27 12.35 -3.87
C ARG A 107 -10.79 12.85 -5.21
N HIS A 108 -10.00 13.64 -5.92
CA HIS A 108 -10.37 14.11 -7.26
C HIS A 108 -10.42 12.96 -8.28
N ALA A 109 -9.44 12.06 -8.27
CA ALA A 109 -9.43 10.86 -9.09
C ALA A 109 -10.68 9.99 -8.84
N ILE A 110 -11.02 9.77 -7.57
CA ILE A 110 -12.23 9.03 -7.15
C ILE A 110 -13.50 9.71 -7.68
N SER A 111 -13.65 11.02 -7.46
CA SER A 111 -14.83 11.75 -7.94
C SER A 111 -14.96 11.68 -9.46
N LEU A 112 -13.86 11.78 -10.21
CA LEU A 112 -13.88 11.61 -11.66
C LEU A 112 -14.27 10.18 -12.07
N ALA A 113 -13.77 9.15 -11.39
CA ALA A 113 -14.16 7.77 -11.63
C ALA A 113 -15.66 7.52 -11.39
N GLU A 114 -16.25 8.15 -10.37
CA GLU A 114 -17.70 8.07 -10.11
C GLU A 114 -18.53 8.73 -11.24
N THR A 115 -18.01 9.77 -11.90
CA THR A 115 -18.70 10.37 -13.05
C THR A 115 -18.72 9.47 -14.30
N LEU A 116 -17.80 8.51 -14.41
CA LEU A 116 -17.76 7.56 -15.53
C LEU A 116 -18.92 6.54 -15.51
N ARG A 117 -19.70 6.48 -14.41
CA ARG A 117 -20.84 5.55 -14.24
C ARG A 117 -20.50 4.14 -14.73
N LEU A 118 -19.47 3.56 -14.13
CA LEU A 118 -19.00 2.21 -14.45
C LEU A 118 -20.21 1.27 -14.52
N SER A 119 -20.50 0.79 -15.72
CA SER A 119 -21.69 -0.02 -15.97
C SER A 119 -21.42 -1.47 -15.54
N ASP A 120 -22.32 -2.02 -14.72
CA ASP A 120 -22.31 -3.43 -14.28
C ASP A 120 -22.67 -4.42 -15.42
N ASP A 121 -23.08 -3.92 -16.57
CA ASP A 121 -23.67 -4.72 -17.64
C ASP A 121 -22.59 -5.28 -18.59
N VAL A 122 -22.13 -6.49 -18.27
CA VAL A 122 -21.14 -7.26 -19.06
C VAL A 122 -21.76 -7.85 -20.34
N SER A 123 -22.99 -7.50 -20.71
CA SER A 123 -23.65 -7.95 -21.95
C SER A 123 -23.18 -7.22 -23.23
N LEU A 124 -22.05 -6.52 -23.17
CA LEU A 124 -21.56 -5.68 -24.25
C LEU A 124 -20.60 -6.44 -25.19
N LEU A 125 -20.75 -6.20 -26.50
CA LEU A 125 -19.88 -6.67 -27.58
C LEU A 125 -18.37 -6.47 -27.26
N ASP A 126 -17.50 -7.36 -27.75
CA ASP A 126 -16.06 -7.47 -27.42
C ASP A 126 -15.29 -6.15 -27.26
N ALA A 127 -15.50 -5.16 -28.14
CA ALA A 127 -14.77 -3.89 -28.08
C ALA A 127 -15.08 -3.04 -26.82
N ARG A 128 -16.28 -3.17 -26.24
CA ARG A 128 -16.65 -2.50 -24.98
C ARG A 128 -16.23 -3.31 -23.76
N LEU A 129 -15.96 -4.61 -23.93
CA LEU A 129 -15.56 -5.49 -22.84
C LEU A 129 -14.19 -5.10 -22.30
N THR A 130 -13.17 -4.95 -23.17
CA THR A 130 -11.82 -4.56 -22.73
C THR A 130 -11.82 -3.22 -22.00
N GLU A 131 -12.57 -2.23 -22.50
CA GLU A 131 -12.70 -0.93 -21.85
C GLU A 131 -13.40 -1.04 -20.48
N SER A 132 -14.48 -1.81 -20.40
CA SER A 132 -15.19 -2.07 -19.15
C SER A 132 -14.30 -2.76 -18.12
N LEU A 133 -13.54 -3.79 -18.52
CA LEU A 133 -12.58 -4.49 -17.66
C LEU A 133 -11.47 -3.56 -17.17
N ARG A 134 -10.96 -2.69 -18.05
CA ARG A 134 -9.97 -1.65 -17.69
C ARG A 134 -10.52 -0.68 -16.66
N GLN A 135 -11.75 -0.20 -16.86
CA GLN A 135 -12.40 0.70 -15.91
C GLN A 135 -12.70 0.01 -14.56
N GLN A 136 -13.05 -1.28 -14.58
CA GLN A 136 -13.20 -2.08 -13.36
C GLN A 136 -11.87 -2.15 -12.59
N ARG A 137 -10.74 -2.40 -13.28
CA ARG A 137 -9.41 -2.36 -12.64
C ARG A 137 -9.09 -0.98 -12.08
N LEU A 138 -9.40 0.10 -12.82
CA LEU A 138 -9.17 1.46 -12.36
C LEU A 138 -9.92 1.74 -11.05
N TYR A 139 -11.19 1.34 -10.96
CA TYR A 139 -11.97 1.48 -9.74
C TYR A 139 -11.34 0.75 -8.56
N TRP A 140 -10.94 -0.51 -8.77
CA TRP A 140 -10.33 -1.33 -7.74
C TRP A 140 -8.95 -0.81 -7.30
N LEU A 141 -8.18 -0.21 -8.21
CA LEU A 141 -6.93 0.48 -7.89
C LEU A 141 -7.19 1.66 -6.95
N LEU A 142 -8.15 2.53 -7.30
CA LEU A 142 -8.53 3.67 -6.47
C LEU A 142 -9.11 3.22 -5.11
N TYR A 143 -9.85 2.11 -5.07
CA TYR A 143 -10.34 1.50 -3.84
C TYR A 143 -9.20 1.09 -2.91
N VAL A 144 -8.18 0.39 -3.44
CA VAL A 144 -6.99 -0.01 -2.68
C VAL A 144 -6.24 1.22 -2.15
N HIS A 145 -6.00 2.22 -3.00
CA HIS A 145 -5.32 3.46 -2.60
C HIS A 145 -6.10 4.23 -1.53
N GLU A 146 -7.43 4.31 -1.65
CA GLU A 146 -8.27 4.98 -0.67
C GLU A 146 -8.18 4.29 0.69
N ARG A 147 -8.34 2.96 0.74
CA ARG A 147 -8.29 2.19 1.99
C ARG A 147 -6.91 2.29 2.64
N TYR A 148 -5.83 2.22 1.85
CA TYR A 148 -4.49 2.49 2.37
C TYR A 148 -4.40 3.87 3.03
N GLN A 149 -4.88 4.92 2.35
CA GLN A 149 -4.87 6.28 2.89
C GLN A 149 -5.79 6.46 4.11
N SER A 150 -6.92 5.77 4.15
CA SER A 150 -7.81 5.74 5.31
C SER A 150 -7.10 5.24 6.55
N ILE A 151 -6.26 4.22 6.40
CA ILE A 151 -5.45 3.69 7.49
C ILE A 151 -4.30 4.63 7.82
N SER A 152 -3.46 4.97 6.84
CA SER A 152 -2.19 5.68 7.09
C SER A 152 -2.40 7.13 7.54
N GLU A 153 -3.48 7.78 7.08
CA GLU A 153 -3.75 9.21 7.34
C GLU A 153 -5.05 9.44 8.13
N TYR A 154 -5.68 8.39 8.67
CA TYR A 154 -6.92 8.47 9.44
C TYR A 154 -8.05 9.21 8.68
N ARG A 155 -8.26 8.83 7.42
CA ARG A 155 -9.28 9.44 6.54
C ARG A 155 -10.48 8.51 6.36
N ASN A 156 -11.66 9.09 6.15
CA ASN A 156 -12.84 8.30 5.78
C ASN A 156 -12.71 7.77 4.35
N SER A 157 -13.17 6.54 4.12
CA SER A 157 -13.36 5.97 2.79
C SER A 157 -14.76 6.28 2.27
N ILE A 158 -14.91 6.55 0.96
CA ILE A 158 -16.21 6.74 0.30
C ILE A 158 -16.49 5.69 -0.76
N LEU A 159 -15.47 5.05 -1.33
CA LEU A 159 -15.66 3.99 -2.31
C LEU A 159 -16.21 2.74 -1.62
N ARG A 160 -17.26 2.19 -2.23
CA ARG A 160 -17.84 0.90 -1.87
C ARG A 160 -17.20 -0.19 -2.75
N PRO A 161 -17.06 -1.43 -2.28
CA PRO A 161 -16.61 -2.51 -3.14
C PRO A 161 -17.59 -2.70 -4.31
N LEU A 162 -17.07 -2.98 -5.52
CA LEU A 162 -17.93 -3.39 -6.63
C LEU A 162 -18.53 -4.79 -6.35
N PRO A 163 -19.68 -5.14 -6.94
CA PRO A 163 -20.29 -6.46 -6.76
C PRO A 163 -19.42 -7.63 -7.22
N ARG A 164 -18.47 -7.36 -8.13
CA ARG A 164 -17.53 -8.35 -8.67
C ARG A 164 -16.10 -7.84 -8.54
N ILE A 165 -15.22 -8.74 -8.13
CA ILE A 165 -13.77 -8.57 -8.19
C ILE A 165 -13.31 -8.35 -9.65
N PRO A 166 -12.09 -7.83 -9.90
CA PRO A 166 -11.57 -7.67 -11.25
C PRO A 166 -11.66 -8.98 -12.02
N GLN A 167 -12.36 -8.97 -13.16
CA GLN A 167 -12.44 -10.13 -14.05
C GLN A 167 -11.17 -10.22 -14.90
N TYR A 168 -10.86 -11.44 -15.36
CA TYR A 168 -9.68 -11.68 -16.19
C TYR A 168 -9.76 -10.89 -17.49
N ASP A 169 -8.68 -10.19 -17.80
CA ASP A 169 -8.52 -9.41 -19.03
C ASP A 169 -7.28 -9.91 -19.77
N ASN A 170 -7.49 -10.41 -20.99
CA ASN A 170 -6.42 -10.91 -21.86
C ASN A 170 -5.39 -9.82 -22.23
N ALA A 171 -5.75 -8.54 -22.08
CA ALA A 171 -4.83 -7.42 -22.29
C ALA A 171 -3.80 -7.25 -21.16
N VAL A 172 -3.99 -7.94 -20.02
CA VAL A 172 -3.10 -7.88 -18.86
C VAL A 172 -2.38 -9.23 -18.70
N PRO A 173 -1.05 -9.26 -18.51
CA PRO A 173 -0.32 -10.49 -18.21
C PRO A 173 -0.94 -11.23 -17.01
N ALA A 174 -1.09 -12.55 -17.12
CA ALA A 174 -1.80 -13.36 -16.12
C ALA A 174 -1.26 -13.18 -14.69
N GLY A 175 0.07 -13.18 -14.50
CA GLY A 175 0.66 -12.97 -13.16
C GLY A 175 0.35 -11.58 -12.59
N ILE A 176 0.34 -10.52 -13.42
CA ILE A 176 -0.05 -9.17 -12.99
C ILE A 176 -1.52 -9.15 -12.56
N HIS A 177 -2.40 -9.79 -13.34
CA HIS A 177 -3.81 -9.89 -12.99
C HIS A 177 -4.03 -10.62 -11.66
N VAL A 178 -3.40 -11.79 -11.47
CA VAL A 178 -3.53 -12.58 -10.23
C VAL A 178 -3.06 -11.78 -9.01
N GLY A 179 -1.89 -11.16 -9.08
CA GLY A 179 -1.38 -10.32 -7.98
C GLY A 179 -2.28 -9.12 -7.68
N PHE A 180 -2.81 -8.45 -8.71
CA PHE A 180 -3.74 -7.34 -8.53
C PHE A 180 -5.04 -7.80 -7.84
N VAL A 181 -5.61 -8.93 -8.26
CA VAL A 181 -6.81 -9.50 -7.62
C VAL A 181 -6.53 -9.88 -6.16
N ARG A 182 -5.35 -10.43 -5.85
CA ARG A 182 -4.95 -10.75 -4.47
C ARG A 182 -4.84 -9.49 -3.61
N LEU A 183 -4.25 -8.43 -4.15
CA LEU A 183 -4.17 -7.15 -3.44
C LEU A 183 -5.56 -6.56 -3.18
N VAL A 184 -6.46 -6.63 -4.16
CA VAL A 184 -7.85 -6.20 -4.00
C VAL A 184 -8.56 -7.00 -2.91
N LYS A 185 -8.47 -8.33 -2.92
CA LYS A 185 -9.07 -9.19 -1.89
C LYS A 185 -8.55 -8.85 -0.49
N LEU A 186 -7.24 -8.65 -0.35
CA LEU A 186 -6.63 -8.28 0.92
C LEU A 186 -7.16 -6.93 1.44
N PHE A 187 -7.29 -5.92 0.57
CA PHE A 187 -7.84 -4.63 0.95
C PHE A 187 -9.37 -4.62 1.14
N MET A 188 -10.09 -5.58 0.56
CA MET A 188 -11.53 -5.77 0.84
C MET A 188 -11.80 -6.22 2.28
N LEU A 189 -10.82 -6.84 2.96
CA LEU A 189 -10.95 -7.22 4.38
C LEU A 189 -11.05 -5.99 5.31
N LEU A 190 -10.59 -4.83 4.84
CA LEU A 190 -10.75 -3.54 5.50
C LEU A 190 -12.14 -2.99 5.18
N ASP A 191 -13.18 -3.72 5.57
CA ASP A 191 -14.58 -3.31 5.40
C ASP A 191 -14.92 -2.02 6.19
N ASP A 192 -16.14 -1.53 6.05
CA ASP A 192 -16.54 -0.28 6.69
C ASP A 192 -16.50 -0.39 8.22
N VAL A 193 -16.76 -1.58 8.78
CA VAL A 193 -16.64 -1.85 10.22
C VAL A 193 -15.18 -1.75 10.68
N PHE A 194 -14.24 -2.31 9.91
CA PHE A 194 -12.81 -2.18 10.17
C PHE A 194 -12.37 -0.72 10.15
N ILE A 195 -12.74 0.03 9.11
CA ILE A 195 -12.37 1.44 8.99
C ILE A 195 -12.97 2.26 10.13
N ASP A 196 -14.24 2.05 10.47
CA ASP A 196 -14.90 2.74 11.59
C ASP A 196 -14.22 2.40 12.93
N ASN A 197 -13.87 1.13 13.17
CA ASN A 197 -13.12 0.70 14.34
C ASN A 197 -11.74 1.35 14.40
N TRP A 198 -11.02 1.44 13.27
CA TRP A 198 -9.71 2.09 13.21
C TRP A 198 -9.78 3.58 13.52
N LEU A 199 -10.76 4.29 12.95
CA LEU A 199 -10.95 5.73 13.15
C LEU A 199 -11.52 6.08 14.53
N SER A 200 -12.31 5.18 15.12
CA SER A 200 -12.92 5.32 16.45
C SER A 200 -12.07 4.78 17.59
N SER A 201 -11.02 3.99 17.33
CA SER A 201 -10.06 3.53 18.35
C SER A 201 -9.35 4.69 19.08
N ARG A 202 -9.47 5.92 18.58
CA ARG A 202 -9.02 7.16 19.25
C ARG A 202 -10.10 7.87 20.09
N ARG A 203 -11.35 7.40 20.08
CA ARG A 203 -12.56 8.09 20.54
C ARG A 203 -13.61 7.12 21.13
N ASP A 204 -13.18 6.27 22.07
CA ASP A 204 -14.06 5.41 22.89
C ASP A 204 -14.84 4.30 22.15
N GLY A 205 -14.41 3.88 20.95
CA GLY A 205 -14.96 2.70 20.27
C GLY A 205 -14.84 1.44 21.13
N LYS A 206 -15.84 0.56 21.11
CA LYS A 206 -15.82 -0.73 21.81
C LYS A 206 -15.73 -1.87 20.79
N ILE A 207 -14.53 -2.42 20.63
CA ILE A 207 -14.29 -3.61 19.81
C ILE A 207 -14.42 -4.85 20.71
N SER A 208 -15.01 -5.95 20.20
CA SER A 208 -15.07 -7.22 20.93
C SER A 208 -13.83 -8.09 20.66
N PRO A 209 -13.39 -8.92 21.63
CA PRO A 209 -12.35 -9.93 21.39
C PRO A 209 -12.67 -10.85 20.21
N ASP A 210 -13.93 -11.28 20.07
CA ASP A 210 -14.37 -12.16 18.98
C ASP A 210 -14.18 -11.53 17.60
N TRP A 211 -14.43 -10.23 17.47
CA TRP A 211 -14.19 -9.51 16.21
C TRP A 211 -12.70 -9.46 15.88
N VAL A 212 -11.84 -9.22 16.88
CA VAL A 212 -10.38 -9.21 16.69
C VAL A 212 -9.91 -10.57 16.21
N ILE A 213 -10.32 -11.66 16.89
CA ILE A 213 -9.94 -13.03 16.54
C ILE A 213 -10.41 -13.37 15.13
N SER A 214 -11.70 -13.12 14.82
CA SER A 214 -12.27 -13.37 13.50
C SER A 214 -11.52 -12.59 12.40
N LYS A 215 -11.15 -11.32 12.64
CA LYS A 215 -10.35 -10.57 11.65
C LYS A 215 -8.94 -11.11 11.48
N CYS A 216 -8.30 -11.58 12.54
CA CYS A 216 -7.01 -12.26 12.42
C CYS A 216 -7.13 -13.55 11.58
N GLU A 217 -8.20 -14.32 11.80
CA GLU A 217 -8.50 -15.52 11.01
C GLU A 217 -8.75 -15.18 9.54
N ASP A 218 -9.50 -14.13 9.22
CA ASP A 218 -9.70 -13.67 7.84
C ASP A 218 -8.37 -13.45 7.10
N PHE A 219 -7.39 -12.81 7.77
CA PHE A 219 -6.06 -12.58 7.19
C PHE A 219 -5.26 -13.88 7.03
N TYR A 220 -5.38 -14.84 7.95
CA TYR A 220 -4.71 -16.14 7.80
C TYR A 220 -5.32 -16.99 6.68
N HIS A 221 -6.65 -16.98 6.53
CA HIS A 221 -7.29 -17.66 5.40
C HIS A 221 -6.86 -17.04 4.06
N ASP A 222 -6.74 -15.70 3.99
CA ASP A 222 -6.20 -15.03 2.79
C ASP A 222 -4.74 -15.43 2.50
N GLU A 223 -3.92 -15.66 3.54
CA GLU A 223 -2.55 -16.18 3.40
C GLU A 223 -2.54 -17.59 2.78
N GLU A 224 -3.36 -18.51 3.31
CA GLU A 224 -3.49 -19.89 2.80
C GLU A 224 -3.98 -19.93 1.34
N ASP A 225 -4.99 -19.11 1.01
CA ASP A 225 -5.47 -18.97 -0.36
C ASP A 225 -4.39 -18.40 -1.27
N CYS A 226 -3.59 -17.45 -0.79
CA CYS A 226 -2.49 -16.84 -1.54
C CYS A 226 -1.36 -17.85 -1.81
N ASP A 227 -1.02 -18.70 -0.84
CA ASP A 227 -0.01 -19.74 -0.98
C ASP A 227 -0.36 -20.76 -2.07
N SER A 228 -1.65 -21.05 -2.22
CA SER A 228 -2.18 -21.93 -3.27
C SER A 228 -1.96 -21.36 -4.68
N GLU A 229 -1.81 -20.04 -4.82
CA GLU A 229 -1.55 -19.33 -6.08
C GLU A 229 -0.12 -18.80 -6.20
N SER A 230 0.76 -19.11 -5.23
CA SER A 230 2.12 -18.57 -5.12
C SER A 230 2.96 -18.74 -6.39
N GLN A 231 2.78 -19.83 -7.13
CA GLN A 231 3.49 -20.12 -8.37
C GLN A 231 3.14 -19.17 -9.52
N LEU A 232 1.98 -18.51 -9.46
CA LEU A 232 1.54 -17.52 -10.44
C LEU A 232 2.01 -16.09 -10.08
N LEU A 233 2.50 -15.90 -8.86
CA LEU A 233 2.93 -14.61 -8.33
C LEU A 233 4.44 -14.43 -8.50
N THR A 234 4.86 -13.23 -8.89
CA THR A 234 6.28 -12.89 -8.88
C THR A 234 6.79 -12.71 -7.45
N VAL A 235 8.12 -12.73 -7.26
CA VAL A 235 8.75 -12.52 -5.94
C VAL A 235 8.36 -11.17 -5.36
N GLU A 236 8.25 -10.15 -6.20
CA GLU A 236 7.79 -8.82 -5.83
C GLU A 236 6.34 -8.82 -5.33
N GLN A 237 5.45 -9.61 -5.95
CA GLN A 237 4.02 -9.66 -5.59
C GLN A 237 3.86 -10.36 -4.25
N GLN A 238 4.58 -11.47 -4.08
CA GLN A 238 4.62 -12.20 -2.82
C GLN A 238 5.15 -11.31 -1.69
N ALA A 239 6.19 -10.51 -1.96
CA ALA A 239 6.75 -9.59 -0.98
C ALA A 239 5.74 -8.52 -0.53
N ASP A 240 5.09 -7.82 -1.47
CA ASP A 240 4.10 -6.79 -1.11
C ASP A 240 2.86 -7.35 -0.41
N LEU A 241 2.33 -8.49 -0.90
CA LEU A 241 1.19 -9.15 -0.26
C LEU A 241 1.52 -9.58 1.17
N THR A 242 2.68 -10.22 1.36
CA THR A 242 3.13 -10.69 2.68
C THR A 242 3.34 -9.51 3.62
N ILE A 243 4.09 -8.50 3.21
CA ILE A 243 4.37 -7.32 4.05
C ILE A 243 3.06 -6.58 4.39
N THR A 244 2.18 -6.40 3.41
CA THR A 244 0.88 -5.74 3.61
C THR A 244 0.01 -6.51 4.58
N ARG A 245 -0.10 -7.84 4.45
CA ARG A 245 -0.89 -8.67 5.36
C ARG A 245 -0.38 -8.62 6.80
N HIS A 246 0.92 -8.74 7.00
CA HIS A 246 1.54 -8.67 8.33
C HIS A 246 1.38 -7.27 8.96
N TRP A 247 1.46 -6.21 8.14
CA TRP A 247 1.13 -4.86 8.58
C TRP A 247 -0.33 -4.74 9.02
N LEU A 248 -1.30 -5.25 8.23
CA LEU A 248 -2.72 -5.23 8.59
C LEU A 248 -3.02 -6.00 9.88
N LEU A 249 -2.41 -7.18 10.07
CA LEU A 249 -2.49 -7.93 11.33
C LEU A 249 -1.97 -7.12 12.53
N THR A 250 -0.95 -6.30 12.33
CA THR A 250 -0.42 -5.40 13.37
C THR A 250 -1.43 -4.31 13.72
N LEU A 251 -2.19 -3.80 12.74
CA LEU A 251 -3.26 -2.83 13.00
C LEU A 251 -4.41 -3.43 13.81
N VAL A 252 -4.82 -4.66 13.49
CA VAL A 252 -5.81 -5.42 14.26
C VAL A 252 -5.37 -5.58 15.71
N TRP A 253 -4.11 -5.96 15.91
CA TRP A 253 -3.53 -6.06 17.25
C TRP A 253 -3.48 -4.71 17.99
N ARG A 254 -3.12 -3.63 17.30
CA ARG A 254 -3.12 -2.28 17.89
C ARG A 254 -4.51 -1.85 18.32
N MET A 255 -5.54 -2.18 17.55
CA MET A 255 -6.94 -1.94 17.95
C MET A 255 -7.30 -2.75 19.20
N ALA A 256 -6.89 -4.02 19.30
CA ALA A 256 -7.09 -4.82 20.50
C ALA A 256 -6.39 -4.22 21.72
N MET A 257 -5.15 -3.73 21.54
CA MET A 257 -4.36 -3.04 22.56
C MET A 257 -5.04 -1.77 23.07
N THR A 258 -5.47 -0.88 22.17
CA THR A 258 -6.11 0.40 22.56
C THR A 258 -7.45 0.18 23.25
N ASN A 259 -8.10 -0.96 23.02
CA ASN A 259 -9.34 -1.37 23.67
C ASN A 259 -9.12 -2.19 24.96
N GLY A 260 -7.86 -2.40 25.38
CA GLY A 260 -7.53 -3.16 26.59
C GLY A 260 -7.91 -4.65 26.52
N LEU A 261 -7.97 -5.22 25.31
CA LEU A 261 -8.40 -6.60 25.09
C LEU A 261 -7.25 -7.62 25.16
N LEU A 262 -6.02 -7.16 25.30
CA LEU A 262 -4.85 -8.04 25.30
C LEU A 262 -4.79 -8.88 26.59
N GLY A 263 -4.48 -10.16 26.40
CA GLY A 263 -4.42 -11.16 27.46
C GLY A 263 -2.99 -11.57 27.83
N HIS A 264 -2.88 -12.77 28.40
CA HIS A 264 -1.61 -13.35 28.85
C HIS A 264 -0.61 -13.56 27.70
N PHE A 265 0.68 -13.42 28.02
CA PHE A 265 1.81 -13.49 27.08
C PHE A 265 1.88 -14.80 26.28
N GLU A 266 1.42 -15.91 26.86
CA GLU A 266 1.56 -17.27 26.30
C GLU A 266 0.41 -17.71 25.39
N SER A 267 -0.60 -16.85 25.16
CA SER A 267 -1.70 -17.20 24.24
C SER A 267 -1.20 -17.29 22.79
N GLU A 268 -1.52 -18.38 22.09
CA GLU A 268 -1.30 -18.49 20.64
C GLU A 268 -2.22 -17.55 19.83
N THR A 269 -3.26 -17.01 20.46
CA THR A 269 -4.20 -16.10 19.82
C THR A 269 -3.58 -14.74 19.51
N CYS A 270 -4.18 -14.01 18.55
CA CYS A 270 -3.76 -12.66 18.21
C CYS A 270 -4.04 -11.61 19.31
N LEU A 271 -4.57 -12.01 20.47
CA LEU A 271 -4.74 -11.16 21.65
C LEU A 271 -3.52 -11.18 22.60
N SER A 272 -2.46 -11.92 22.26
CA SER A 272 -1.22 -11.92 23.05
C SER A 272 -0.45 -10.61 22.93
N LEU A 273 0.17 -10.16 24.02
CA LEU A 273 1.14 -9.06 24.02
C LEU A 273 2.37 -9.35 23.15
N LEU A 274 2.68 -10.62 22.88
CA LEU A 274 3.80 -11.06 22.04
C LEU A 274 3.42 -11.27 20.58
N PHE A 275 2.17 -10.97 20.20
CA PHE A 275 1.72 -11.17 18.82
C PHE A 275 2.55 -10.39 17.78
N PRO A 276 2.97 -9.12 18.00
CA PRO A 276 3.84 -8.42 17.06
C PRO A 276 5.20 -9.09 16.84
N VAL A 277 5.76 -9.75 17.87
CA VAL A 277 6.99 -10.53 17.73
C VAL A 277 6.76 -11.70 16.77
N ARG A 278 5.66 -12.44 16.94
CA ARG A 278 5.32 -13.59 16.06
C ARG A 278 5.07 -13.16 14.62
N ILE A 279 4.36 -12.04 14.40
CA ILE A 279 4.18 -11.44 13.08
C ILE A 279 5.55 -11.14 12.46
N CYS A 280 6.44 -10.49 13.21
CA CYS A 280 7.75 -10.10 12.72
C CYS A 280 8.68 -11.29 12.45
N ASP A 281 8.57 -12.37 13.22
CA ASP A 281 9.30 -13.62 12.97
C ASP A 281 8.83 -14.31 11.69
N ARG A 282 7.51 -14.38 11.44
CA ARG A 282 6.96 -14.90 10.17
C ARG A 282 7.39 -14.03 9.00
N LEU A 283 7.29 -12.71 9.16
CA LEU A 283 7.75 -11.75 8.16
C LEU A 283 9.23 -11.96 7.84
N ARG A 284 10.08 -12.08 8.85
CA ARG A 284 11.51 -12.37 8.68
C ARG A 284 11.72 -13.64 7.86
N GLN A 285 11.04 -14.73 8.18
CA GLN A 285 11.15 -15.99 7.43
C GLN A 285 10.79 -15.82 5.95
N ALA A 286 9.72 -15.06 5.68
CA ALA A 286 9.28 -14.81 4.30
C ALA A 286 10.25 -13.91 3.52
N VAL A 287 10.75 -12.83 4.13
CA VAL A 287 11.56 -11.83 3.40
C VAL A 287 13.07 -12.12 3.41
N THR A 288 13.56 -13.06 4.22
CA THR A 288 15.01 -13.41 4.26
C THR A 288 15.56 -13.85 2.90
N LYS A 289 14.71 -14.46 2.05
CA LYS A 289 15.10 -14.92 0.70
C LYS A 289 14.71 -13.97 -0.41
N VAL A 290 14.08 -12.84 -0.08
CA VAL A 290 13.57 -11.87 -1.05
C VAL A 290 14.68 -10.84 -1.33
N PRO A 291 15.06 -10.59 -2.60
CA PRO A 291 15.99 -9.53 -2.94
C PRO A 291 15.47 -8.17 -2.45
N HIS A 292 16.36 -7.30 -1.97
CA HIS A 292 15.96 -5.97 -1.48
C HIS A 292 15.27 -5.16 -2.57
N GLU A 293 15.74 -5.29 -3.80
CA GLU A 293 15.17 -4.63 -4.98
C GLU A 293 13.71 -5.03 -5.19
N ALA A 294 13.34 -6.29 -4.91
CA ALA A 294 11.97 -6.78 -5.05
C ALA A 294 10.99 -6.18 -4.02
N ILE A 295 11.51 -5.64 -2.92
CA ILE A 295 10.76 -4.88 -1.92
C ILE A 295 10.75 -3.39 -2.31
N GLU A 296 11.87 -2.85 -2.75
CA GLU A 296 12.01 -1.41 -3.02
C GLU A 296 11.12 -0.90 -4.15
N ILE A 297 10.80 -1.72 -5.15
CA ILE A 297 9.99 -1.29 -6.31
C ILE A 297 8.57 -0.82 -5.94
N HIS A 298 8.08 -1.15 -4.75
CA HIS A 298 6.76 -0.75 -4.26
C HIS A 298 6.73 0.67 -3.68
N GLY A 299 7.87 1.36 -3.65
CA GLY A 299 7.98 2.77 -3.30
C GLY A 299 7.75 3.07 -1.81
N ALA A 300 7.30 4.28 -1.50
CA ALA A 300 7.22 4.74 -0.11
C ALA A 300 6.19 3.99 0.75
N GLY A 301 5.15 3.41 0.13
CA GLY A 301 4.09 2.70 0.84
C GLY A 301 4.59 1.47 1.60
N ILE A 302 5.43 0.64 0.97
CA ILE A 302 5.98 -0.55 1.63
C ILE A 302 6.97 -0.19 2.74
N VAL A 303 7.73 0.90 2.55
CA VAL A 303 8.65 1.42 3.58
C VAL A 303 7.88 1.87 4.82
N GLN A 304 6.73 2.54 4.63
CA GLN A 304 5.85 2.90 5.73
C GLN A 304 5.35 1.67 6.50
N LYS A 305 4.86 0.65 5.79
CA LYS A 305 4.37 -0.61 6.39
C LYS A 305 5.46 -1.28 7.23
N LEU A 306 6.66 -1.43 6.66
CA LEU A 306 7.81 -2.04 7.36
C LEU A 306 8.30 -1.21 8.55
N PHE A 307 8.28 0.13 8.44
CA PHE A 307 8.56 1.00 9.58
C PHE A 307 7.57 0.75 10.71
N GLU A 308 6.27 0.75 10.45
CA GLU A 308 5.24 0.54 11.49
C GLU A 308 5.33 -0.84 12.16
N LEU A 309 5.62 -1.87 11.38
CA LEU A 309 5.87 -3.23 11.89
C LEU A 309 7.08 -3.24 12.85
N THR A 310 8.20 -2.69 12.39
CA THR A 310 9.46 -2.66 13.16
C THR A 310 9.32 -1.79 14.41
N ASP A 311 8.64 -0.65 14.30
CA ASP A 311 8.38 0.27 15.39
C ASP A 311 7.53 -0.37 16.48
N THR A 312 6.47 -1.08 16.07
CA THR A 312 5.58 -1.83 16.98
C THR A 312 6.32 -2.98 17.65
N MET A 313 7.13 -3.74 16.90
CA MET A 313 7.94 -4.80 17.48
C MET A 313 8.93 -4.25 18.51
N ALA A 314 9.61 -3.15 18.19
CA ALA A 314 10.55 -2.52 19.09
C ALA A 314 9.88 -2.07 20.40
N ASP A 315 8.65 -1.57 20.35
CA ASP A 315 7.89 -1.24 21.56
C ASP A 315 7.59 -2.47 22.40
N VAL A 316 7.22 -3.60 21.79
CA VAL A 316 7.01 -4.86 22.53
C VAL A 316 8.31 -5.34 23.16
N VAL A 317 9.42 -5.38 22.42
CA VAL A 317 10.71 -5.84 22.96
C VAL A 317 11.20 -4.95 24.11
N LEU A 318 10.99 -3.64 24.03
CA LEU A 318 11.42 -2.69 25.06
C LEU A 318 10.58 -2.71 26.33
N HIS A 319 9.28 -3.06 26.25
CA HIS A 319 8.35 -2.89 27.37
C HIS A 319 7.75 -4.20 27.89
N VAL A 320 7.81 -5.29 27.13
CA VAL A 320 7.32 -6.60 27.56
C VAL A 320 8.49 -7.45 28.08
N PRO A 321 8.49 -7.81 29.38
CA PRO A 321 9.55 -8.65 29.95
C PRO A 321 9.72 -9.96 29.18
N PRO A 322 10.97 -10.41 28.95
CA PRO A 322 11.22 -11.72 28.36
C PRO A 322 10.93 -12.83 29.37
N ALA A 323 10.46 -13.99 28.88
CA ALA A 323 10.22 -15.17 29.72
C ALA A 323 11.54 -15.85 30.16
N SER A 324 12.60 -15.68 29.37
CA SER A 324 13.94 -16.18 29.66
C SER A 324 15.01 -15.35 28.94
N MET A 325 16.28 -15.54 29.30
CA MET A 325 17.40 -14.91 28.57
C MET A 325 17.45 -15.36 27.09
N GLY A 326 17.10 -16.63 26.81
CA GLY A 326 17.06 -17.13 25.43
C GLY A 326 15.96 -16.46 24.59
N ASP A 327 14.78 -16.28 25.19
CA ASP A 327 13.66 -15.55 24.57
C ASP A 327 14.02 -14.08 24.30
N SER A 328 14.67 -13.40 25.26
CA SER A 328 15.20 -12.04 25.06
C SER A 328 16.14 -11.97 23.84
N ALA A 329 17.12 -12.87 23.76
CA ALA A 329 18.08 -12.91 22.66
C ALA A 329 17.41 -13.15 21.30
N MET A 330 16.42 -14.04 21.22
CA MET A 330 15.68 -14.30 19.98
C MET A 330 14.89 -13.07 19.51
N ARG A 331 14.17 -12.41 20.43
CA ARG A 331 13.40 -11.19 20.13
C ARG A 331 14.30 -10.07 19.61
N ILE A 332 15.46 -9.88 20.24
CA ILE A 332 16.44 -8.86 19.85
C ILE A 332 17.02 -9.20 18.47
N ASP A 333 17.38 -10.46 18.20
CA ASP A 333 17.92 -10.86 16.90
C ASP A 333 16.93 -10.60 15.75
N SER A 334 15.66 -10.96 15.94
CA SER A 334 14.61 -10.67 14.95
C SER A 334 14.36 -9.17 14.76
N LEU A 335 14.42 -8.38 15.84
CA LEU A 335 14.30 -6.93 15.73
C LEU A 335 15.49 -6.30 14.99
N LEU A 336 16.72 -6.76 15.28
CA LEU A 336 17.93 -6.29 14.58
C LEU A 336 17.88 -6.63 13.10
N PHE A 337 17.33 -7.79 12.73
CA PHE A 337 17.09 -8.13 11.32
C PHE A 337 16.17 -7.10 10.64
N LEU A 338 15.02 -6.78 11.25
CA LEU A 338 14.08 -5.81 10.67
C LEU A 338 14.65 -4.39 10.62
N LEU A 339 15.39 -3.96 11.65
CA LEU A 339 16.07 -2.68 11.67
C LEU A 339 17.06 -2.56 10.51
N ARG A 340 17.87 -3.61 10.25
CA ARG A 340 18.80 -3.64 9.11
C ARG A 340 18.06 -3.56 7.78
N LEU A 341 16.96 -4.29 7.63
CA LEU A 341 16.13 -4.25 6.44
C LEU A 341 15.58 -2.84 6.21
N VAL A 342 14.93 -2.25 7.21
CA VAL A 342 14.26 -0.94 7.10
C VAL A 342 15.26 0.19 6.87
N PHE A 343 16.42 0.19 7.56
CA PHE A 343 17.45 1.21 7.35
C PHE A 343 18.12 1.15 5.97
N ALA A 344 18.09 -0.01 5.29
CA ALA A 344 18.64 -0.14 3.95
C ALA A 344 17.76 0.52 2.86
N LEU A 345 16.47 0.77 3.15
CA LEU A 345 15.49 1.25 2.17
C LEU A 345 15.65 2.76 1.87
N PRO A 346 15.57 3.17 0.59
CA PRO A 346 15.87 4.54 0.13
C PRO A 346 14.83 5.60 0.53
N HIS A 347 13.60 5.21 0.87
CA HIS A 347 12.49 6.13 1.20
C HIS A 347 12.24 6.30 2.69
N LEU A 348 13.09 5.74 3.55
CA LEU A 348 12.97 5.97 4.99
C LEU A 348 13.52 7.35 5.33
N ASP A 349 12.63 8.25 5.71
CA ASP A 349 12.95 9.63 6.04
C ASP A 349 13.68 9.80 7.38
N VAL A 350 14.18 11.01 7.60
CA VAL A 350 14.97 11.36 8.78
C VAL A 350 14.19 11.20 10.08
N THR A 351 12.90 11.51 10.10
CA THR A 351 12.08 11.39 11.31
C THR A 351 11.90 9.93 11.69
N ARG A 352 11.51 9.07 10.75
CA ARG A 352 11.36 7.63 10.98
C ARG A 352 12.68 6.96 11.33
N LYS A 353 13.78 7.36 10.67
CA LYS A 353 15.15 6.94 11.05
C LYS A 353 15.49 7.29 12.49
N GLY A 354 15.17 8.51 12.92
CA GLY A 354 15.42 8.98 14.28
C GLY A 354 14.62 8.18 15.33
N ILE A 355 13.35 7.87 15.05
CA ILE A 355 12.50 7.07 15.95
C ILE A 355 13.09 5.68 16.18
N LEU A 356 13.40 4.94 15.09
CA LEU A 356 13.98 3.61 15.21
C LEU A 356 15.40 3.64 15.79
N GLY A 357 16.20 4.65 15.47
CA GLY A 357 17.53 4.86 16.04
C GLY A 357 17.49 5.03 17.57
N ALA A 358 16.60 5.89 18.08
CA ALA A 358 16.43 6.08 19.51
C ALA A 358 15.97 4.79 20.24
N LYS A 359 15.13 3.97 19.59
CA LYS A 359 14.72 2.67 20.13
C LYS A 359 15.88 1.67 20.15
N LEU A 360 16.73 1.67 19.11
CA LEU A 360 17.95 0.86 19.07
C LEU A 360 18.95 1.24 20.17
N ASP A 361 19.19 2.53 20.39
CA ASP A 361 20.06 3.02 21.46
C ASP A 361 19.55 2.59 22.85
N ARG A 362 18.23 2.66 23.06
CA ARG A 362 17.61 2.17 24.29
C ARG A 362 17.82 0.67 24.49
N LEU A 363 17.70 -0.14 23.44
CA LEU A 363 17.96 -1.59 23.55
C LEU A 363 19.39 -1.88 23.99
N GLN A 364 20.37 -1.18 23.40
CA GLN A 364 21.79 -1.32 23.74
C GLN A 364 22.11 -0.90 25.18
N SER A 365 21.30 -0.04 25.79
CA SER A 365 21.48 0.38 27.19
C SER A 365 20.90 -0.62 28.21
N VAL A 366 20.04 -1.54 27.76
CA VAL A 366 19.33 -2.51 28.62
C VAL A 366 19.88 -3.93 28.47
N THR A 367 20.55 -4.24 27.36
CA THR A 367 21.39 -5.43 27.14
C THR A 367 22.79 -5.23 27.69
#